data_AF-A0A5C7I835-F1
#
_entry.id   AF-A0A5C7I835-F1
#
_cell.length_a   1.000
_cell.length_b   1.000
_cell.length_c   1.000
_cell.angle_alpha   90.00
_cell.angle_beta   90.00
_cell.angle_gamma   90.00
#
_symmetry.space_group_name_H-M   'P 1'
#
loop_
_entity.id
_entity.type
_entity.pdbx_description
1 polymer ?
#
loop_
_entity_poly.entity_id
_entity_poly.type
_entity_poly.pdbx_seq_one_letter_code
_entity_poly.pdbx_strand_id
1 'polypeptide(L)'
;MDMDVNHYEVLGLPFGVEGAKLTEKEISKAYKLKALELHPDKRPDDPNAHDNFQKLKSSYEILKDEKARKLFDDLLKIKREKQQRQSQQDSKKRKMMSDLEERERAAFAPDPSFKARKEEERIAKQLKEEIERIRATMLAKKESPASSVPQRETKQSGGGLDKDKVLKVSWEKVGEDYTAERLREIFSEFGVVDDVVVKSSKKKGSALVVMATKDAVVAATGSVCGSLSNPLLVLPLQPAVATEFPSAQRSAETDNISNLVGPGYQAYEDSILKKIQMDMGGSSSLLFGNSCICKAD
;
A
#
# COMPACT_ATOMS: atom_id res chain seq x y z
N MET A 1 -46.20 26.81 -15.42
CA MET A 1 -46.36 26.45 -13.99
C MET A 1 -44.96 26.22 -13.48
N ASP A 2 -44.41 27.18 -12.72
CA ASP A 2 -43.03 27.11 -12.27
C ASP A 2 -42.92 26.13 -11.09
N MET A 3 -42.73 24.85 -11.41
CA MET A 3 -42.69 23.74 -10.44
C MET A 3 -41.47 23.78 -9.50
N ASP A 4 -40.51 24.66 -9.75
CA ASP A 4 -39.31 24.83 -8.93
C ASP A 4 -39.45 25.89 -7.84
N VAL A 5 -40.53 26.67 -7.85
CA VAL A 5 -40.77 27.72 -6.85
C VAL A 5 -41.43 27.14 -5.61
N ASN A 6 -40.87 27.45 -4.44
CA ASN A 6 -41.45 27.07 -3.16
C ASN A 6 -42.65 27.98 -2.82
N HIS A 7 -43.87 27.53 -3.14
CA HIS A 7 -45.08 28.33 -2.96
C HIS A 7 -45.34 28.73 -1.50
N TYR A 8 -44.95 27.91 -0.52
CA TYR A 8 -45.10 28.25 0.90
C TYR A 8 -44.21 29.43 1.29
N GLU A 9 -42.96 29.44 0.81
CA GLU A 9 -41.99 30.49 1.10
C GLU A 9 -42.39 31.83 0.48
N VAL A 10 -42.96 31.83 -0.73
CA VAL A 10 -43.48 33.04 -1.37
C VAL A 10 -44.59 33.70 -0.55
N LEU A 11 -45.45 32.90 0.10
CA LEU A 11 -46.49 33.41 1.02
C LEU A 11 -45.96 33.70 2.43
N GLY A 12 -44.70 33.39 2.73
CA GLY A 12 -44.11 33.53 4.06
C GLY A 12 -44.66 32.52 5.08
N LEU A 13 -45.06 31.34 4.62
CA LEU A 13 -45.63 30.25 5.43
C LEU A 13 -44.60 29.14 5.66
N PRO A 14 -44.69 28.40 6.78
CA PRO A 14 -43.81 27.26 7.03
C PRO A 14 -44.11 26.13 6.03
N PHE A 15 -43.06 25.46 5.57
CA PHE A 15 -43.16 24.33 4.64
C PHE A 15 -42.99 22.99 5.38
N GLY A 16 -43.44 21.88 4.77
CA GLY A 16 -43.31 20.54 5.34
C GLY A 16 -44.50 20.16 6.23
N VAL A 17 -44.22 19.59 7.41
CA VAL A 17 -45.27 19.05 8.32
C VAL A 17 -46.19 20.15 8.85
N GLU A 18 -45.65 21.35 9.04
CA GLU A 18 -46.43 22.51 9.44
C GLU A 18 -47.26 23.05 8.28
N GLY A 19 -46.67 23.15 7.08
CA GLY A 19 -47.36 23.52 5.84
C GLY A 19 -48.60 22.67 5.55
N ALA A 20 -48.51 21.36 5.77
CA ALA A 20 -49.62 20.42 5.58
C ALA A 20 -50.76 20.61 6.59
N LYS A 21 -50.51 21.24 7.74
CA LYS A 21 -51.53 21.53 8.78
C LYS A 21 -52.25 22.86 8.57
N LEU A 22 -51.78 23.70 7.66
CA LEU A 22 -52.37 25.03 7.45
C LEU A 22 -53.78 24.94 6.85
N THR A 23 -54.66 25.74 7.43
CA THR A 23 -56.03 25.89 6.93
C THR A 23 -56.08 26.89 5.77
N GLU A 24 -57.05 26.76 4.89
CA GLU A 24 -57.26 27.71 3.78
C GLU A 24 -57.42 29.17 4.23
N LYS A 25 -57.96 29.36 5.45
CA LYS A 25 -58.15 30.67 6.08
C LYS A 25 -56.81 31.32 6.40
N GLU A 26 -55.85 30.56 6.92
CA GLU A 26 -54.49 31.04 7.23
C GLU A 26 -53.74 31.40 5.96
N ILE A 27 -53.83 30.56 4.93
CA ILE A 27 -53.21 30.80 3.61
C ILE A 27 -53.80 32.07 2.97
N SER A 28 -55.12 32.23 3.03
CA SER A 28 -55.79 33.43 2.51
C SER A 28 -55.44 34.69 3.29
N LYS A 29 -55.23 34.59 4.61
CA LYS A 29 -54.78 35.70 5.44
C LYS A 29 -53.35 36.09 5.09
N ALA A 30 -52.45 35.13 4.96
CA ALA A 30 -51.06 35.37 4.59
C ALA A 30 -50.94 36.00 3.19
N TYR A 31 -51.71 35.49 2.22
CA TYR A 31 -51.77 36.09 0.88
C TYR A 31 -52.22 37.56 0.92
N LYS A 32 -53.27 37.90 1.67
CA LYS A 32 -53.74 39.28 1.78
C LYS A 32 -52.68 40.21 2.37
N LEU A 33 -51.97 39.77 3.41
CA LEU A 33 -50.89 40.55 4.02
C LEU A 33 -49.74 40.75 3.02
N LYS A 34 -49.29 39.68 2.37
CA LYS A 34 -48.22 39.73 1.37
C LYS A 34 -48.60 40.54 0.13
N ALA A 35 -49.84 40.48 -0.31
CA ALA A 35 -50.33 41.22 -1.47
C ALA A 35 -50.34 42.73 -1.21
N LEU A 36 -50.59 43.17 0.03
CA LEU A 36 -50.49 44.57 0.43
C LEU A 36 -49.03 45.04 0.49
N GLU A 37 -48.11 44.18 0.94
CA GLU A 37 -46.67 44.46 1.00
C GLU A 37 -46.05 44.55 -0.40
N LEU A 38 -46.41 43.62 -1.29
CA LEU A 38 -45.82 43.45 -2.63
C LEU A 38 -46.66 44.08 -3.75
N HIS A 39 -47.60 44.96 -3.42
CA HIS A 39 -48.44 45.60 -4.43
C HIS A 39 -47.61 46.53 -5.34
N PRO A 40 -47.71 46.41 -6.68
CA PRO A 40 -46.90 47.21 -7.60
C PRO A 40 -47.15 48.73 -7.46
N ASP A 41 -48.38 49.14 -7.12
CA ASP A 41 -48.72 50.55 -6.87
C ASP A 41 -47.95 51.19 -5.71
N LYS A 42 -47.59 50.39 -4.69
CA LYS A 42 -46.81 50.87 -3.53
C LYS A 42 -45.29 50.81 -3.78
N ARG A 43 -44.86 50.11 -4.83
CA ARG A 43 -43.45 49.89 -5.17
C ARG A 43 -43.19 50.18 -6.65
N PRO A 44 -43.52 51.39 -7.15
CA PRO A 44 -43.33 51.75 -8.56
C PRO A 44 -41.85 51.76 -8.98
N ASP A 45 -40.93 51.90 -8.02
CA ASP A 45 -39.49 51.99 -8.27
C ASP A 45 -38.80 50.62 -8.48
N ASP A 46 -39.48 49.51 -8.15
CA ASP A 46 -38.91 48.16 -8.26
C ASP A 46 -39.39 47.48 -9.56
N PRO A 47 -38.50 47.27 -10.55
CA PRO A 47 -38.89 46.65 -11.82
C PRO A 47 -39.37 45.20 -11.66
N ASN A 48 -39.02 44.52 -10.55
CA ASN A 48 -39.45 43.14 -10.27
C ASN A 48 -40.76 43.08 -9.47
N ALA A 49 -41.37 44.21 -9.12
CA ALA A 49 -42.59 44.22 -8.31
C ALA A 49 -43.74 43.46 -8.98
N HIS A 50 -43.88 43.61 -10.31
CA HIS A 50 -44.90 42.90 -11.09
C HIS A 50 -44.69 41.39 -11.05
N ASP A 51 -43.47 40.92 -11.34
CA ASP A 51 -43.13 39.50 -11.37
C ASP A 51 -43.31 38.84 -10.01
N ASN A 52 -42.90 39.52 -8.93
CA ASN A 52 -43.07 39.02 -7.57
C ASN A 52 -44.55 38.94 -7.19
N PHE A 53 -45.36 39.91 -7.59
CA PHE A 53 -46.80 39.86 -7.38
C PHE A 53 -47.46 38.74 -8.18
N GLN A 54 -47.01 38.49 -9.41
CA GLN A 54 -47.48 37.38 -10.24
C GLN A 54 -47.14 36.03 -9.61
N LYS A 55 -45.90 35.86 -9.09
CA LYS A 55 -45.47 34.66 -8.33
C LYS A 55 -46.29 34.47 -7.05
N LEU A 56 -46.61 35.55 -6.35
CA LEU A 56 -47.45 35.50 -5.15
C LEU A 56 -48.86 35.02 -5.51
N LYS A 57 -49.45 35.56 -6.58
CA LYS A 57 -50.78 35.17 -7.05
C LYS A 57 -50.81 33.70 -7.50
N SER A 58 -49.85 33.26 -8.30
CA SER A 58 -49.78 31.86 -8.77
C SER A 58 -49.58 30.88 -7.60
N SER A 59 -48.76 31.25 -6.62
CA SER A 59 -48.54 30.45 -5.41
C SER A 59 -49.81 30.33 -4.57
N TYR A 60 -50.59 31.42 -4.44
CA TYR A 60 -51.88 31.38 -3.76
C TYR A 60 -52.90 30.49 -4.48
N GLU A 61 -52.97 30.55 -5.81
CA GLU A 61 -53.90 29.71 -6.59
C GLU A 61 -53.63 28.20 -6.39
N ILE A 62 -52.35 27.80 -6.36
CA ILE A 62 -51.94 26.41 -6.12
C ILE A 62 -52.21 25.99 -4.68
N LEU A 63 -51.87 26.84 -3.71
CA LEU A 63 -52.07 26.51 -2.30
C LEU A 63 -53.54 26.57 -1.90
N LYS A 64 -54.38 27.34 -2.60
CA LYS A 64 -55.82 27.45 -2.30
C LYS A 64 -56.57 26.15 -2.62
N ASP A 65 -56.26 25.47 -3.72
CA ASP A 65 -56.88 24.20 -4.08
C ASP A 65 -56.25 23.05 -3.28
N GLU A 66 -57.06 22.35 -2.48
CA GLU A 66 -56.61 21.18 -1.71
C GLU A 66 -55.98 20.09 -2.58
N LYS A 67 -56.49 19.87 -3.79
CA LYS A 67 -55.95 18.84 -4.70
C LYS A 67 -54.57 19.23 -5.19
N ALA A 68 -54.42 20.48 -5.64
CA ALA A 68 -53.15 21.02 -6.10
C ALA A 68 -52.11 21.05 -4.96
N ARG A 69 -52.53 21.43 -3.74
CA ARG A 69 -51.67 21.41 -2.55
C ARG A 69 -51.15 20.02 -2.23
N LYS A 70 -52.02 19.00 -2.23
CA LYS A 70 -51.62 17.60 -1.98
C LYS A 70 -50.60 17.11 -3.01
N LEU A 71 -50.84 17.37 -4.30
CA LEU A 71 -49.91 17.01 -5.37
C LEU A 71 -48.56 17.72 -5.22
N PHE A 72 -48.57 19.00 -4.84
CA PHE A 72 -47.34 19.74 -4.58
C PHE A 72 -46.56 19.16 -3.38
N ASP A 73 -47.24 18.85 -2.28
CA ASP A 73 -46.63 18.23 -1.10
C ASP A 73 -46.04 16.85 -1.43
N ASP A 74 -46.72 16.06 -2.25
CA ASP A 74 -46.22 14.77 -2.75
C ASP A 74 -44.98 14.95 -3.65
N LEU A 75 -44.99 15.94 -4.54
CA LEU A 75 -43.83 16.28 -5.37
C LEU A 75 -42.63 16.70 -4.51
N LEU A 76 -42.84 17.50 -3.45
CA LEU A 76 -41.79 17.87 -2.51
C LEU A 76 -41.23 16.64 -1.79
N LYS A 77 -42.09 15.68 -1.41
CA LYS A 77 -41.66 14.42 -0.79
C LYS A 77 -40.85 13.57 -1.76
N ILE A 78 -41.30 13.40 -2.99
CA ILE A 78 -40.59 12.66 -4.05
C ILE A 78 -39.24 13.32 -4.36
N LYS A 79 -39.20 14.65 -4.48
CA LYS A 79 -37.96 15.42 -4.72
C LYS A 79 -36.95 15.21 -3.59
N ARG A 80 -37.40 15.25 -2.34
CA ARG A 80 -36.56 14.98 -1.16
C ARG A 80 -36.03 13.55 -1.15
N GLU A 81 -36.88 12.55 -1.41
CA GLU A 81 -36.48 11.14 -1.44
C GLU A 81 -35.49 10.86 -2.59
N LYS A 82 -35.73 11.43 -3.77
CA LYS A 82 -34.82 11.33 -4.93
C LYS A 82 -33.45 11.91 -4.59
N GLN A 83 -33.41 13.09 -3.97
CA GLN A 83 -32.16 13.74 -3.57
C GLN A 83 -31.39 12.91 -2.53
N GLN A 84 -32.08 12.30 -1.57
CA GLN A 84 -31.46 11.38 -0.59
C GLN A 84 -30.94 10.11 -1.25
N ARG A 85 -31.71 9.52 -2.17
CA ARG A 85 -31.27 8.33 -2.92
C ARG A 85 -30.03 8.66 -3.75
N GLN A 86 -30.02 9.83 -4.39
CA GLN A 86 -28.89 10.29 -5.18
C GLN A 86 -27.66 10.53 -4.30
N SER A 87 -27.78 11.20 -3.15
CA SER A 87 -26.64 11.39 -2.24
C SER A 87 -26.09 10.06 -1.68
N GLN A 88 -26.96 9.08 -1.42
CA GLN A 88 -26.54 7.72 -1.05
C GLN A 88 -25.83 7.00 -2.20
N GLN A 89 -26.30 7.16 -3.44
CA GLN A 89 -25.61 6.59 -4.60
C GLN A 89 -24.28 7.29 -4.88
N ASP A 90 -24.21 8.61 -4.75
CA ASP A 90 -23.01 9.40 -5.01
C ASP A 90 -21.93 9.11 -3.98
N SER A 91 -22.30 8.98 -2.70
CA SER A 91 -21.37 8.55 -1.66
C SER A 91 -20.86 7.12 -1.91
N LYS A 92 -21.71 6.19 -2.35
CA LYS A 92 -21.28 4.84 -2.75
C LYS A 92 -20.35 4.87 -3.96
N LYS A 93 -20.70 5.61 -5.02
CA LYS A 93 -19.88 5.77 -6.23
C LYS A 93 -18.52 6.36 -5.90
N ARG A 94 -18.49 7.42 -5.08
CA ARG A 94 -17.24 8.05 -4.63
C ARG A 94 -16.36 7.09 -3.83
N LYS A 95 -16.94 6.25 -2.96
CA LYS A 95 -16.20 5.22 -2.23
C LYS A 95 -15.64 4.16 -3.18
N MET A 96 -16.44 3.65 -4.11
CA MET A 96 -15.99 2.68 -5.11
C MET A 96 -14.87 3.25 -5.99
N MET A 97 -15.00 4.51 -6.43
CA MET A 97 -13.99 5.18 -7.23
C MET A 97 -12.68 5.36 -6.44
N SER A 98 -12.76 5.76 -5.17
CA SER A 98 -11.58 5.90 -4.31
C SER A 98 -10.89 4.55 -4.06
N ASP A 99 -11.65 3.48 -3.84
CA ASP A 99 -11.10 2.13 -3.64
C ASP A 99 -10.40 1.63 -4.91
N LEU A 100 -11.02 1.86 -6.09
CA LEU A 100 -10.45 1.50 -7.38
C LEU A 100 -9.16 2.31 -7.65
N GLU A 101 -9.19 3.63 -7.45
CA GLU A 101 -8.03 4.51 -7.62
C GLU A 101 -6.88 4.12 -6.69
N GLU A 102 -7.16 3.75 -5.44
CA GLU A 102 -6.15 3.27 -4.50
C GLU A 102 -5.53 1.96 -4.96
N ARG A 103 -6.35 1.04 -5.48
CA ARG A 103 -5.88 -0.25 -6.01
C ARG A 103 -5.02 -0.07 -7.26
N GLU A 104 -5.43 0.81 -8.16
CA GLU A 104 -4.62 1.19 -9.32
C GLU A 104 -3.32 1.85 -8.87
N ARG A 105 -3.38 2.80 -7.93
CA ARG A 105 -2.19 3.45 -7.39
C ARG A 105 -1.24 2.44 -6.72
N ALA A 106 -1.76 1.44 -6.03
CA ALA A 106 -0.96 0.39 -5.39
C ALA A 106 -0.35 -0.57 -6.43
N ALA A 107 -1.10 -0.94 -7.46
CA ALA A 107 -0.61 -1.79 -8.54
C ALA A 107 0.46 -1.09 -9.40
N PHE A 108 0.31 0.22 -9.63
CA PHE A 108 1.27 1.07 -10.33
C PHE A 108 2.27 1.76 -9.39
N ALA A 109 2.23 1.48 -8.08
CA ALA A 109 3.20 2.03 -7.15
C ALA A 109 4.58 1.46 -7.50
N PRO A 110 5.63 2.29 -7.61
CA PRO A 110 6.97 1.78 -7.79
C PRO A 110 7.30 0.89 -6.60
N ASP A 111 7.72 -0.35 -6.88
CA ASP A 111 8.06 -1.37 -5.89
C ASP A 111 8.85 -0.73 -4.73
N PRO A 112 8.44 -0.91 -3.46
CA PRO A 112 9.18 -0.43 -2.31
C PRO A 112 10.67 -0.78 -2.37
N SER A 113 11.01 -1.93 -2.94
CA SER A 113 12.38 -2.37 -3.20
C SER A 113 13.12 -1.45 -4.19
N PHE A 114 12.46 -0.99 -5.26
CA PHE A 114 13.04 -0.05 -6.21
C PHE A 114 13.30 1.33 -5.58
N LYS A 115 12.37 1.83 -4.75
CA LYS A 115 12.56 3.07 -3.99
C LYS A 115 13.67 2.93 -2.95
N ALA A 116 13.71 1.82 -2.22
CA ALA A 116 14.75 1.53 -1.22
C ALA A 116 16.14 1.45 -1.87
N ARG A 117 16.29 0.71 -2.98
CA ARG A 117 17.56 0.63 -3.73
C ARG A 117 18.07 1.99 -4.19
N LYS A 118 17.16 2.86 -4.67
CA LYS A 118 17.54 4.21 -5.12
C LYS A 118 17.99 5.08 -3.95
N GLU A 119 17.38 4.95 -2.78
CA GLU A 119 17.78 5.69 -1.59
C GLU A 119 19.11 5.16 -1.02
N GLU A 120 19.28 3.84 -0.98
CA GLU A 120 20.54 3.19 -0.62
C GLU A 120 21.69 3.65 -1.53
N GLU A 121 21.46 3.78 -2.83
CA GLU A 121 22.46 4.29 -3.78
C GLU A 121 22.87 5.74 -3.48
N ARG A 122 21.91 6.61 -3.10
CA ARG A 122 22.20 7.99 -2.70
C ARG A 122 23.02 8.05 -1.43
N ILE A 123 22.65 7.26 -0.41
CA ILE A 123 23.37 7.18 0.86
C ILE A 123 24.77 6.63 0.62
N ALA A 124 24.91 5.58 -0.20
CA ALA A 124 26.20 5.00 -0.54
C ALA A 124 27.11 5.99 -1.26
N LYS A 125 26.56 6.81 -2.17
CA LYS A 125 27.31 7.86 -2.87
C LYS A 125 27.81 8.94 -1.91
N GLN A 126 26.93 9.45 -1.03
CA GLN A 126 27.31 10.43 -0.01
C GLN A 126 28.38 9.90 0.94
N LEU A 127 28.25 8.65 1.37
CA LEU A 127 29.23 8.00 2.24
C LEU A 127 30.59 7.84 1.53
N LYS A 128 30.58 7.48 0.25
CA LYS A 128 31.81 7.34 -0.55
C LYS A 128 32.54 8.67 -0.69
N GLU A 129 31.82 9.74 -1.04
CA GLU A 129 32.39 11.09 -1.14
C GLU A 129 33.00 11.55 0.20
N GLU A 130 32.31 11.29 1.32
CA GLU A 130 32.82 11.66 2.64
C GLU A 130 34.06 10.84 3.05
N ILE A 131 34.10 9.54 2.72
CA ILE A 131 35.29 8.70 2.95
C ILE A 131 36.49 9.20 2.14
N GLU A 132 36.27 9.58 0.88
CA GLU A 132 37.32 10.14 0.01
C GLU A 132 37.85 11.46 0.58
N ARG A 133 36.96 12.32 1.07
CA ARG A 133 37.33 13.56 1.77
C ARG A 133 38.16 13.29 3.03
N ILE A 134 37.74 12.36 3.89
CA ILE A 134 38.47 11.98 5.10
C ILE A 134 39.85 11.42 4.74
N ARG A 135 39.95 10.55 3.74
CA ARG A 135 41.24 10.01 3.27
C ARG A 135 42.16 11.10 2.74
N ALA A 136 41.64 12.08 2.00
CA ALA A 136 42.42 13.21 1.51
C ALA A 136 42.95 14.10 2.67
N THR A 137 42.10 14.39 3.67
CA THR A 137 42.55 15.16 4.85
C THR A 137 43.58 14.42 5.71
N MET A 138 43.46 13.09 5.81
CA MET A 138 44.45 12.25 6.51
C MET A 138 45.78 12.18 5.76
N LEU A 139 45.76 12.14 4.42
CA LEU A 139 46.96 12.20 3.58
C LEU A 139 47.64 13.58 3.71
N ALA A 140 46.87 14.68 3.69
CA ALA A 140 47.40 16.03 3.88
C ALA A 140 48.01 16.24 5.29
N LYS A 141 47.44 15.61 6.33
CA LYS A 141 48.03 15.60 7.69
C LYS A 141 49.30 14.75 7.81
N LYS A 142 49.55 13.83 6.87
CA LYS A 142 50.75 12.97 6.86
C LYS A 142 51.98 13.67 6.27
N GLU A 143 51.81 14.82 5.60
CA GLU A 143 52.89 15.57 4.94
C GLU A 143 53.49 16.74 5.76
N SER A 144 53.11 16.93 7.03
CA SER A 144 53.82 17.84 7.94
C SER A 144 55.05 17.17 8.59
N PRO A 145 56.26 17.78 8.58
CA PRO A 145 57.50 17.07 8.89
C PRO A 145 57.82 16.98 10.40
N ALA A 146 58.26 15.78 10.80
CA ALA A 146 59.19 15.41 11.87
C ALA A 146 58.87 15.71 13.37
N SER A 147 58.60 14.64 14.13
CA SER A 147 59.32 14.33 15.39
C SER A 147 59.27 12.83 15.77
N SER A 148 60.43 12.17 15.66
CA SER A 148 61.00 11.10 16.53
C SER A 148 60.15 9.94 17.09
N VAL A 149 60.29 8.75 16.46
CA VAL A 149 60.77 7.41 16.96
C VAL A 149 60.64 7.12 18.49
N PRO A 150 60.17 5.93 18.98
CA PRO A 150 60.62 4.60 18.54
C PRO A 150 59.60 3.49 18.29
N GLN A 151 60.08 2.56 17.45
CA GLN A 151 59.58 1.21 17.22
C GLN A 151 59.31 0.50 18.53
N ARG A 152 58.04 0.12 18.73
CA ARG A 152 57.71 -1.04 19.56
C ARG A 152 57.42 -2.18 18.59
N GLU A 153 58.39 -3.08 18.50
CA GLU A 153 58.22 -4.39 17.88
C GLU A 153 57.03 -5.08 18.54
N THR A 154 55.87 -4.92 17.92
CA THR A 154 54.76 -5.83 18.15
C THR A 154 54.95 -6.86 17.08
N LYS A 155 55.57 -7.99 17.45
CA LYS A 155 55.52 -9.23 16.68
C LYS A 155 54.06 -9.52 16.39
N GLN A 156 53.57 -9.03 15.25
CA GLN A 156 52.47 -9.66 14.54
C GLN A 156 53.07 -10.97 14.04
N SER A 157 53.07 -11.99 14.90
CA SER A 157 52.96 -13.34 14.40
C SER A 157 51.61 -13.38 13.69
N GLY A 158 51.62 -13.10 12.39
CA GLY A 158 50.64 -13.62 11.46
C GLY A 158 50.76 -15.14 11.44
N GLY A 159 50.45 -15.79 12.56
CA GLY A 159 50.05 -17.17 12.60
C GLY A 159 48.61 -17.16 12.12
N GLY A 160 48.42 -17.34 10.81
CA GLY A 160 47.15 -17.86 10.35
C GLY A 160 46.90 -19.13 11.16
N LEU A 161 45.94 -19.09 12.08
CA LEU A 161 45.50 -20.29 12.76
C LEU A 161 44.98 -21.20 11.66
N ASP A 162 45.74 -22.24 11.32
CA ASP A 162 45.34 -23.24 10.34
C ASP A 162 43.99 -23.78 10.79
N LYS A 163 42.91 -23.35 10.13
CA LYS A 163 41.53 -23.72 10.49
C LYS A 163 41.32 -25.23 10.47
N ASP A 164 42.14 -25.92 9.69
CA ASP A 164 42.27 -27.38 9.57
C ASP A 164 42.79 -28.07 10.85
N LYS A 165 43.40 -27.31 11.78
CA LYS A 165 43.96 -27.80 13.04
C LYS A 165 43.09 -27.50 14.26
N VAL A 166 41.90 -26.94 14.04
CA VAL A 166 41.01 -26.48 15.12
C VAL A 166 39.77 -27.36 15.22
N LEU A 167 39.53 -27.89 16.42
CA LEU A 167 38.30 -28.59 16.77
C LEU A 167 37.36 -27.68 17.55
N LYS A 168 36.08 -27.73 17.21
CA LYS A 168 35.01 -27.16 18.01
C LYS A 168 34.42 -28.27 18.88
N VAL A 169 34.57 -28.13 20.18
CA VAL A 169 34.06 -29.07 21.18
C VAL A 169 32.85 -28.41 21.86
N SER A 170 31.76 -29.14 22.03
CA SER A 170 30.58 -28.65 22.74
C SER A 170 29.99 -29.68 23.68
N TRP A 171 29.48 -29.22 24.83
CA TRP A 171 28.88 -30.07 25.86
C TRP A 171 27.68 -29.40 26.51
N GLU A 172 26.82 -30.19 27.14
CA GLU A 172 25.70 -29.67 27.91
C GLU A 172 26.14 -29.36 29.35
N LYS A 173 25.62 -28.28 29.95
CA LYS A 173 26.02 -27.87 31.30
C LYS A 173 25.25 -28.64 32.38
N VAL A 174 25.29 -29.96 32.33
CA VAL A 174 24.60 -30.85 33.30
C VAL A 174 25.67 -31.48 34.20
N GLY A 175 25.83 -30.94 35.41
CA GLY A 175 26.83 -31.42 36.38
C GLY A 175 28.14 -30.63 36.38
N GLU A 176 29.28 -31.32 36.48
CA GLU A 176 30.62 -30.71 36.50
C GLU A 176 30.98 -30.10 35.13
N ASP A 177 31.50 -28.87 35.17
CA ASP A 177 31.94 -28.14 33.98
C ASP A 177 33.29 -28.67 33.48
N TYR A 178 33.43 -28.82 32.16
CA TYR A 178 34.74 -29.07 31.56
C TYR A 178 35.60 -27.80 31.61
N THR A 179 36.66 -27.84 32.42
CA THR A 179 37.69 -26.82 32.47
C THR A 179 38.67 -26.97 31.31
N ALA A 180 39.42 -25.91 30.99
CA ALA A 180 40.42 -25.94 29.92
C ALA A 180 41.51 -27.02 30.18
N GLU A 181 41.84 -27.28 31.45
CA GLU A 181 42.79 -28.33 31.86
C GLU A 181 42.26 -29.73 31.58
N ARG A 182 40.99 -30.00 31.91
CA ARG A 182 40.36 -31.29 31.66
C ARG A 182 40.22 -31.58 30.16
N LEU A 183 39.92 -30.56 29.36
CA LEU A 183 39.90 -30.70 27.90
C LEU A 183 41.30 -30.96 27.35
N ARG A 184 42.34 -30.29 27.85
CA ARG A 184 43.73 -30.59 27.45
C ARG A 184 44.09 -32.04 27.74
N GLU A 185 43.72 -32.57 28.91
CA GLU A 185 44.00 -33.95 29.28
C GLU A 185 43.31 -34.95 28.33
N ILE A 186 42.02 -34.74 28.05
CA ILE A 186 41.25 -35.60 27.14
C ILE A 186 41.82 -35.56 25.71
N PHE A 187 42.17 -34.36 25.21
CA PHE A 187 42.69 -34.23 23.85
C PHE A 187 44.18 -34.57 23.73
N SER A 188 44.92 -34.62 24.84
CA SER A 188 46.31 -35.08 24.87
C SER A 188 46.47 -36.55 24.49
N GLU A 189 45.41 -37.36 24.58
CA GLU A 189 45.41 -38.75 24.11
C GLU A 189 45.49 -38.84 22.57
N PHE A 190 44.93 -37.85 21.87
CA PHE A 190 44.87 -37.83 20.40
C PHE A 190 46.04 -37.04 19.77
N GLY A 191 46.71 -36.18 20.53
CA GLY A 191 47.90 -35.45 20.08
C GLY A 191 48.28 -34.27 20.97
N VAL A 192 49.37 -33.58 20.61
CA VAL A 192 49.80 -32.37 21.32
C VAL A 192 48.80 -31.24 21.09
N VAL A 193 48.31 -30.65 22.19
CA VAL A 193 47.35 -29.54 22.20
C VAL A 193 48.12 -28.22 22.32
N ASP A 194 48.00 -27.33 21.34
CA ASP A 194 48.67 -26.03 21.33
C ASP A 194 47.91 -24.98 22.16
N ASP A 195 46.58 -24.94 22.05
CA ASP A 195 45.75 -23.99 22.80
C ASP A 195 44.32 -24.52 23.02
N VAL A 196 43.70 -24.11 24.13
CA VAL A 196 42.30 -24.43 24.46
C VAL A 196 41.58 -23.18 24.94
N VAL A 197 40.61 -22.73 24.15
CA VAL A 197 39.78 -21.57 24.45
C VAL A 197 38.38 -22.00 24.82
N VAL A 198 38.02 -21.88 26.10
CA VAL A 198 36.68 -22.21 26.59
C VAL A 198 35.76 -20.98 26.51
N LYS A 199 34.59 -21.16 25.90
CA LYS A 199 33.48 -20.21 25.84
C LYS A 199 32.23 -20.87 26.40
N SER A 200 31.97 -20.70 27.69
CA SER A 200 30.77 -21.23 28.35
C SER A 200 29.57 -20.26 28.20
N SER A 201 28.41 -20.78 27.83
CA SER A 201 27.12 -20.07 27.83
C SER A 201 26.18 -20.60 28.92
N LYS A 202 25.09 -19.87 29.23
CA LYS A 202 24.15 -20.20 30.34
C LYS A 202 23.55 -21.61 30.30
N LYS A 203 23.48 -22.26 29.13
CA LYS A 203 22.88 -23.60 28.95
C LYS A 203 23.81 -24.65 28.32
N LYS A 204 24.90 -24.22 27.68
CA LYS A 204 25.82 -25.09 26.92
C LYS A 204 27.25 -24.57 27.04
N GLY A 205 28.22 -25.47 27.16
CA GLY A 205 29.64 -25.17 27.07
C GLY A 205 30.13 -25.36 25.64
N SER A 206 31.00 -24.46 25.17
CA SER A 206 31.72 -24.64 23.92
C SER A 206 33.20 -24.33 24.14
N ALA A 207 34.08 -25.07 23.49
CA ALA A 207 35.51 -24.80 23.47
C ALA A 207 36.07 -24.93 22.06
N LEU A 208 37.13 -24.19 21.78
CA LEU A 208 37.96 -24.39 20.60
C LEU A 208 39.29 -24.98 21.08
N VAL A 209 39.65 -26.13 20.52
CA VAL A 209 40.90 -26.83 20.80
C VAL A 209 41.76 -26.76 19.54
N VAL A 210 42.95 -26.21 19.66
CA VAL A 210 43.94 -26.14 18.58
C VAL A 210 44.94 -27.28 18.78
N MET A 211 45.02 -28.19 17.81
CA MET A 211 45.95 -29.31 17.81
C MET A 211 47.21 -28.98 17.02
N ALA A 212 48.35 -29.55 17.39
CA ALA A 212 49.59 -29.37 16.64
C ALA A 212 49.54 -30.03 15.25
N THR A 213 48.79 -31.14 15.10
CA THR A 213 48.71 -31.94 13.87
C THR A 213 47.29 -32.09 13.34
N LYS A 214 47.14 -32.17 12.00
CA LYS A 214 45.86 -32.40 11.33
C LYS A 214 45.32 -33.82 11.55
N ASP A 215 46.21 -34.78 11.73
CA ASP A 215 45.85 -36.18 11.99
C ASP A 215 45.15 -36.35 13.35
N ALA A 216 45.63 -35.60 14.37
CA ALA A 216 45.00 -35.57 15.69
C ALA A 216 43.56 -35.02 15.64
N VAL A 217 43.27 -34.09 14.74
CA VAL A 217 41.90 -33.57 14.52
C VAL A 217 40.96 -34.66 13.99
N VAL A 218 41.45 -35.47 13.04
CA VAL A 218 40.67 -36.56 12.43
C VAL A 218 40.43 -37.68 13.46
N ALA A 219 41.47 -38.06 14.20
CA ALA A 219 41.39 -39.09 15.25
C ALA A 219 40.43 -38.69 16.39
N ALA A 220 40.48 -37.43 16.83
CA ALA A 220 39.61 -36.91 17.88
C ALA A 220 38.15 -36.73 17.43
N THR A 221 37.91 -36.45 16.15
CA THR A 221 36.53 -36.37 15.60
C THR A 221 35.88 -37.75 15.51
N GLY A 222 36.66 -38.80 15.24
CA GLY A 222 36.17 -40.17 15.11
C GLY A 222 35.93 -40.90 16.43
N SER A 223 36.30 -40.30 17.56
CA SER A 223 36.28 -40.93 18.89
C SER A 223 35.30 -40.24 19.83
N VAL A 224 34.53 -41.01 20.60
CA VAL A 224 33.62 -40.47 21.63
C VAL A 224 34.46 -40.05 22.83
N CYS A 225 34.55 -38.75 23.08
CA CYS A 225 35.30 -38.20 24.20
C CYS A 225 34.36 -37.57 25.24
N GLY A 226 34.81 -37.49 26.50
CA GLY A 226 34.03 -36.97 27.62
C GLY A 226 33.73 -38.00 28.72
N SER A 227 33.18 -37.51 29.83
CA SER A 227 32.71 -38.30 30.96
C SER A 227 31.44 -39.07 30.58
N LEU A 228 31.27 -40.30 31.08
CA LEU A 228 30.13 -41.19 30.79
C LEU A 228 28.75 -40.57 31.10
N SER A 229 28.70 -39.56 31.95
CA SER A 229 27.48 -38.81 32.31
C SER A 229 27.16 -37.65 31.36
N ASN A 230 28.14 -37.18 30.56
CA ASN A 230 28.01 -36.02 29.69
C ASN A 230 29.01 -36.07 28.51
N PRO A 231 28.67 -36.73 27.39
CA PRO A 231 29.59 -36.88 26.26
C PRO A 231 29.88 -35.54 25.58
N LEU A 232 31.12 -35.35 25.13
CA LEU A 232 31.55 -34.19 24.35
C LEU A 232 31.23 -34.42 22.87
N LEU A 233 30.69 -33.39 22.22
CA LEU A 233 30.50 -33.35 20.77
C LEU A 233 31.68 -32.62 20.13
N VAL A 234 32.48 -33.35 19.36
CA VAL A 234 33.66 -32.84 18.66
C VAL A 234 33.37 -32.73 17.17
N LEU A 235 33.55 -31.52 16.64
CA LEU A 235 33.37 -31.24 15.22
C LEU A 235 34.59 -30.48 14.69
N PRO A 236 35.17 -30.87 13.55
CA PRO A 236 36.21 -30.08 12.90
C PRO A 236 35.60 -28.75 12.43
N LEU A 237 36.34 -27.64 12.57
CA LEU A 237 35.84 -26.31 12.22
C LEU A 237 35.57 -26.15 10.71
N GLN A 238 36.22 -26.97 9.88
CA GLN A 238 35.89 -27.16 8.48
C GLN A 238 35.68 -28.66 8.19
N PRO A 239 34.53 -29.06 7.59
CA PRO A 239 34.33 -30.44 7.20
C PRO A 239 35.28 -30.80 6.05
N ALA A 240 36.10 -31.84 6.23
CA ALA A 240 36.82 -32.43 5.13
C ALA A 240 35.81 -33.19 4.26
N VAL A 241 35.62 -32.70 3.02
CA VAL A 241 34.81 -33.29 1.94
C VAL A 241 33.30 -33.10 2.07
N ALA A 242 32.77 -32.11 1.34
CA ALA A 242 31.35 -32.03 0.99
C ALA A 242 31.02 -33.16 0.00
N THR A 243 30.44 -34.26 0.48
CA THR A 243 29.69 -35.16 -0.40
C THR A 243 28.38 -34.48 -0.78
N GLU A 244 28.29 -34.07 -2.05
CA GLU A 244 27.11 -33.45 -2.60
C GLU A 244 25.93 -34.42 -2.59
N PHE A 245 24.88 -34.08 -1.85
CA PHE A 245 23.57 -34.68 -2.01
C PHE A 245 22.83 -33.94 -3.13
N PRO A 246 22.40 -34.61 -4.22
CA PRO A 246 21.64 -33.95 -5.26
C PRO A 246 20.27 -33.49 -4.70
N SER A 247 20.05 -32.18 -4.77
CA SER A 247 18.82 -31.51 -4.39
C SER A 247 17.67 -31.94 -5.32
N ALA A 248 16.55 -32.35 -4.72
CA ALA A 248 15.35 -32.73 -5.44
C ALA A 248 14.81 -31.56 -6.29
N GLN A 249 14.71 -31.78 -7.60
CA GLN A 249 14.11 -30.83 -8.52
C GLN A 249 12.61 -30.69 -8.20
N ARG A 250 12.21 -29.51 -7.71
CA ARG A 250 10.81 -29.08 -7.74
C ARG A 250 10.49 -28.70 -9.18
N SER A 251 9.60 -29.47 -9.80
CA SER A 251 9.03 -29.19 -11.11
C SER A 251 8.39 -27.80 -11.13
N ALA A 252 8.81 -26.99 -12.10
CA ALA A 252 8.19 -25.72 -12.44
C ALA A 252 6.85 -25.99 -13.15
N GLU A 253 5.74 -25.75 -12.47
CA GLU A 253 4.44 -25.61 -13.11
C GLU A 253 4.34 -24.17 -13.63
N THR A 254 4.24 -24.06 -14.96
CA THR A 254 4.02 -22.81 -15.67
C THR A 254 2.63 -22.26 -15.39
N ASP A 255 2.59 -20.97 -15.09
CA ASP A 255 1.41 -20.13 -14.97
C ASP A 255 0.44 -20.34 -16.14
N ASN A 256 -0.72 -20.92 -15.87
CA ASN A 256 -1.88 -20.85 -16.74
C ASN A 256 -3.05 -20.24 -15.95
N ILE A 257 -2.93 -18.94 -15.66
CA ILE A 257 -3.93 -18.16 -14.93
C ILE A 257 -4.82 -17.35 -15.89
N SER A 258 -4.80 -17.64 -17.19
CA SER A 258 -5.48 -16.80 -18.20
C SER A 258 -6.94 -17.14 -18.45
N ASN A 259 -7.65 -17.84 -17.55
CA ASN A 259 -9.07 -18.20 -17.75
C ASN A 259 -9.90 -18.15 -16.45
N LEU A 260 -9.82 -17.03 -15.71
CA LEU A 260 -10.76 -16.77 -14.59
C LEU A 260 -11.76 -15.64 -14.89
N VAL A 261 -12.11 -15.43 -16.16
CA VAL A 261 -13.27 -14.62 -16.52
C VAL A 261 -14.48 -15.54 -16.56
N GLY A 262 -15.41 -15.35 -15.63
CA GLY A 262 -16.64 -16.14 -15.55
C GLY A 262 -17.47 -16.00 -16.83
N PRO A 263 -18.22 -17.05 -17.24
CA PRO A 263 -18.87 -17.16 -18.56
C PRO A 263 -19.96 -16.12 -18.86
N GLY A 264 -20.21 -15.17 -17.97
CA GLY A 264 -21.17 -14.08 -18.16
C GLY A 264 -20.58 -12.81 -18.76
N TYR A 265 -19.26 -12.59 -18.67
CA TYR A 265 -18.65 -11.30 -19.07
C TYR A 265 -18.37 -11.22 -20.58
N GLN A 266 -17.91 -12.32 -21.20
CA GLN A 266 -17.63 -12.37 -22.64
C GLN A 266 -18.85 -12.02 -23.51
N ALA A 267 -20.03 -12.57 -23.17
CA ALA A 267 -21.25 -12.33 -23.94
C ALA A 267 -21.74 -10.86 -23.85
N TYR A 268 -21.43 -10.19 -22.74
CA TYR A 268 -21.72 -8.77 -22.58
C TYR A 268 -20.74 -7.92 -23.38
N GLU A 269 -19.44 -8.25 -23.36
CA GLU A 269 -18.41 -7.60 -24.17
C GLU A 269 -18.72 -7.73 -25.67
N ASP A 270 -19.11 -8.91 -26.15
CA ASP A 270 -19.50 -9.15 -27.54
C ASP A 270 -20.73 -8.32 -27.96
N SER A 271 -21.71 -8.17 -27.06
CA SER A 271 -22.90 -7.34 -27.29
C SER A 271 -22.55 -5.86 -27.40
N ILE A 272 -21.65 -5.37 -26.54
CA ILE A 272 -21.17 -3.99 -26.56
C ILE A 272 -20.32 -3.73 -27.81
N LEU A 273 -19.41 -4.64 -28.18
CA LEU A 273 -18.61 -4.53 -29.40
C LEU A 273 -19.48 -4.50 -30.65
N LYS A 274 -20.50 -5.38 -30.72
CA LYS A 274 -21.46 -5.40 -31.82
C LYS A 274 -22.27 -4.10 -31.90
N LYS A 275 -22.65 -3.52 -30.76
CA LYS A 275 -23.34 -2.23 -30.69
C LYS A 275 -22.47 -1.09 -31.25
N ILE A 276 -21.21 -1.03 -30.84
CA ILE A 276 -20.23 -0.03 -31.32
C ILE A 276 -19.98 -0.20 -32.82
N GLN A 277 -19.91 -1.45 -33.31
CA GLN A 277 -19.72 -1.74 -34.74
C GLN A 277 -20.94 -1.35 -35.59
N MET A 278 -22.16 -1.49 -35.05
CA MET A 278 -23.38 -1.04 -35.73
C MET A 278 -23.48 0.49 -35.77
N ASP A 279 -23.05 1.19 -34.72
CA ASP A 279 -23.05 2.66 -34.69
C ASP A 279 -21.97 3.28 -35.59
N MET A 280 -20.86 2.56 -35.85
CA MET A 280 -19.79 2.98 -36.77
C MET A 280 -20.03 2.56 -38.24
N GLY A 281 -20.98 1.67 -38.53
CA GLY A 281 -21.29 1.16 -39.88
C GLY A 281 -22.46 1.84 -40.59
N GLY A 282 -23.12 2.80 -39.95
CA GLY A 282 -24.37 3.43 -40.42
C GLY A 282 -24.24 4.81 -41.08
N SER A 283 -23.11 5.11 -41.74
CA SER A 283 -22.96 6.35 -42.52
C SER A 283 -22.04 6.18 -43.73
N SER A 284 -22.53 5.49 -44.76
CA SER A 284 -22.01 5.68 -46.12
C SER A 284 -22.99 5.09 -47.14
N SER A 285 -24.02 5.86 -47.52
CA SER A 285 -24.64 5.81 -48.86
C SER A 285 -25.85 6.74 -48.91
N LEU A 286 -25.64 8.05 -48.92
CA LEU A 286 -26.60 8.97 -49.49
C LEU A 286 -25.85 10.22 -49.96
N LEU A 287 -26.13 10.60 -51.21
CA LEU A 287 -25.78 11.85 -51.90
C LEU A 287 -24.40 11.89 -52.59
N PHE A 288 -24.39 11.68 -53.90
CA PHE A 288 -23.92 12.67 -54.88
C PHE A 288 -24.41 12.31 -56.28
N GLY A 289 -25.14 13.22 -56.93
CA GLY A 289 -25.60 13.07 -58.31
C GLY A 289 -26.75 13.99 -58.71
N ASN A 290 -26.59 15.29 -58.49
CA ASN A 290 -27.49 16.34 -58.98
C ASN A 290 -27.47 16.46 -60.51
N SER A 291 -28.61 16.93 -61.03
CA SER A 291 -28.76 17.98 -62.08
C SER A 291 -29.12 17.60 -63.53
N CYS A 292 -30.31 18.10 -63.89
CA CYS A 292 -30.65 18.81 -65.14
C CYS A 292 -30.97 18.05 -66.43
N ILE A 293 -32.27 18.10 -66.79
CA ILE A 293 -32.84 18.78 -67.97
C ILE A 293 -32.12 18.59 -69.32
N CYS A 294 -32.81 17.99 -70.30
CA CYS A 294 -33.09 18.56 -71.63
C CYS A 294 -33.99 17.63 -72.48
N LYS A 295 -34.59 18.23 -73.50
CA LYS A 295 -35.76 17.87 -74.31
C LYS A 295 -35.35 17.20 -75.65
N ALA A 296 -36.35 16.76 -76.44
CA ALA A 296 -36.33 16.29 -77.84
C ALA A 296 -36.06 14.78 -78.03
N ASP A 297 -36.78 14.01 -78.84
CA ASP A 297 -37.86 14.24 -79.84
C ASP A 297 -38.84 13.05 -79.78
#